data_AF-A0A550I7B2-F1
#
_entry.id   AF-A0A550I7B2-F1
#
_cell.length_a   1.000
_cell.length_b   1.000
_cell.length_c   1.000
_cell.angle_alpha   90.00
_cell.angle_beta   90.00
_cell.angle_gamma   90.00
#
_symmetry.space_group_name_H-M   'P 1'
#
loop_
_entity.id
_entity.type
_entity.pdbx_description
1 polymer ?
#
loop_
_entity_poly.entity_id
_entity_poly.type
_entity_poly.pdbx_seq_one_letter_code
_entity_poly.pdbx_strand_id
1 'polypeptide(L)'
;MKFKDLRKKPWFRIISNKYVLISLVFLGWMFFLDTNSWFIHHELDQEINELQDNKKYYQTEIAKDKAVIEKLQDSVELEKFARQKYYMKRPDEDIYIIEYDTVN
;
A
#
# COMPACT_ATOMS: atom_id res chain seq x y z
N MET A 1 9.48 47.13 18.71
CA MET A 1 10.87 46.97 19.24
C MET A 1 11.84 47.67 18.28
N LYS A 2 12.78 48.48 18.79
CA LYS A 2 13.64 49.32 17.94
C LYS A 2 14.68 48.46 17.22
N PHE A 3 14.78 48.57 15.89
CA PHE A 3 15.82 47.91 15.07
C PHE A 3 17.25 48.15 15.58
N LYS A 4 17.48 49.26 16.29
CA LYS A 4 18.76 49.61 16.91
C LYS A 4 19.17 48.67 18.05
N ASP A 5 18.21 48.04 18.73
CA ASP A 5 18.48 47.13 19.86
C ASP A 5 18.85 45.72 19.38
N LEU A 6 18.38 45.32 18.20
CA LEU A 6 18.71 44.04 17.57
C LEU A 6 20.17 44.00 17.10
N ARG A 7 20.70 45.12 16.57
CA ARG A 7 22.10 45.25 16.13
C ARG A 7 23.14 45.11 17.23
N LYS A 8 22.76 45.26 18.50
CA LYS A 8 23.67 45.19 19.65
C LYS A 8 23.94 43.76 20.12
N LYS A 9 23.15 42.77 19.66
CA LYS A 9 23.28 41.39 20.11
C LYS A 9 24.34 40.65 19.27
N PRO A 10 25.15 39.75 19.88
CA PRO A 10 26.25 39.08 19.20
C PRO A 10 25.78 38.17 18.04
N TRP A 11 24.61 37.55 18.16
CA TRP A 11 24.03 36.71 17.11
C TRP A 11 23.62 37.50 15.86
N PHE A 12 23.30 38.79 15.98
CA PHE A 12 22.91 39.61 14.84
C PHE A 12 24.07 39.79 13.86
N ARG A 13 25.31 39.90 14.37
CA ARG A 13 26.51 39.99 13.54
C ARG A 13 26.73 38.72 12.69
N ILE A 14 26.42 37.56 13.26
CA ILE A 14 26.53 36.25 12.59
C ILE A 14 25.46 36.15 11.49
N ILE A 15 24.19 36.44 11.82
CA ILE A 15 23.08 36.35 10.87
C ILE A 15 23.18 37.42 9.76
N SER A 16 23.71 38.60 10.05
CA SER A 16 23.89 39.66 9.03
C SER A 16 25.03 39.41 8.04
N ASN A 17 25.83 38.34 8.23
CA ASN A 17 26.89 37.99 7.30
C ASN A 17 26.29 37.51 5.98
N LYS A 18 26.71 38.11 4.85
CA LYS A 18 26.24 37.74 3.51
C LYS A 18 26.35 36.24 3.23
N TYR A 19 27.41 35.58 3.71
CA TYR A 19 27.60 34.14 3.52
C TYR A 19 26.55 33.33 4.30
N VAL A 20 26.24 33.75 5.54
CA VAL A 20 25.21 33.10 6.36
C VAL A 20 23.82 33.30 5.77
N LEU A 21 23.51 34.50 5.25
CA LEU A 21 22.23 34.77 4.59
C LEU A 21 22.06 33.94 3.31
N ILE A 22 23.08 33.88 2.46
CA ILE A 22 23.05 33.07 1.23
C ILE A 22 22.93 31.58 1.60
N SER A 23 23.69 31.10 2.58
CA SER A 23 23.57 29.72 3.08
C SER A 23 22.19 29.43 3.67
N LEU A 24 21.58 30.36 4.41
CA LEU A 24 20.23 30.17 4.96
C LEU A 24 19.17 30.07 3.87
N VAL A 25 19.26 30.92 2.84
CA VAL A 25 18.37 30.84 1.68
C VAL A 25 18.59 29.55 0.90
N PHE A 26 19.86 29.17 0.69
CA PHE A 26 20.22 27.93 0.01
C PHE A 26 19.73 26.68 0.79
N LEU A 27 19.93 26.65 2.11
CA LEU A 27 19.41 25.57 2.95
C LEU A 27 17.89 25.56 2.94
N GLY A 28 17.24 26.72 3.09
CA GLY A 28 15.79 26.84 2.97
C GLY A 28 15.27 26.29 1.64
N TRP A 29 15.93 26.60 0.53
CA TRP A 29 15.63 26.01 -0.77
C TRP A 29 15.81 24.49 -0.76
N MET A 30 16.97 23.99 -0.30
CA MET A 30 17.26 22.55 -0.22
C MET A 30 16.29 21.77 0.66
N PHE A 31 15.67 22.42 1.66
CA PHE A 31 14.69 21.77 2.53
C PHE A 31 13.27 21.76 1.96
N PHE A 32 12.85 22.84 1.28
CA PHE A 32 11.46 23.01 0.83
C PHE A 32 11.22 22.79 -0.66
N LEU A 33 12.16 23.19 -1.51
CA LEU A 33 12.01 23.19 -2.98
C LEU A 33 12.81 22.10 -3.67
N ASP A 34 13.83 21.54 -3.01
CA ASP A 34 14.66 20.49 -3.59
C ASP A 34 14.03 19.10 -3.45
N THR A 35 14.32 18.22 -4.42
CA THR A 35 13.76 16.87 -4.57
C THR A 35 14.04 15.95 -3.38
N ASN A 36 14.96 16.31 -2.49
CA ASN A 36 15.21 15.57 -1.25
C ASN A 36 14.32 16.03 -0.07
N SER A 37 13.18 16.66 -0.36
CA SER A 37 12.22 17.08 0.65
C SER A 37 11.75 15.89 1.49
N TRP A 38 11.55 16.13 2.78
CA TRP A 38 11.02 15.14 3.72
C TRP A 38 9.65 14.56 3.27
N PHE A 39 8.88 15.34 2.51
CA PHE A 39 7.59 14.93 1.97
C PHE A 39 7.72 13.76 0.99
N ILE A 40 8.72 13.80 0.11
CA ILE A 40 8.95 12.76 -0.90
C ILE A 40 9.35 11.44 -0.23
N HIS A 41 10.19 11.49 0.80
CA HIS A 41 10.53 10.28 1.57
C HIS A 41 9.31 9.67 2.26
N HIS A 42 8.40 10.50 2.78
CA HIS A 42 7.16 10.02 3.38
C HIS A 42 6.24 9.33 2.37
N GLU A 43 6.07 9.92 1.18
CA GLU A 43 5.28 9.33 0.09
C GLU A 43 5.88 8.01 -0.39
N LEU A 44 7.20 7.96 -0.59
CA LEU A 44 7.91 6.74 -0.96
C LEU A 44 7.80 5.64 0.12
N ASP A 45 7.90 5.99 1.40
CA ASP A 45 7.72 5.05 2.50
C ASP A 45 6.29 4.48 2.52
N GLN A 46 5.28 5.30 2.22
CA GLN A 46 3.90 4.83 2.08
C GLN A 46 3.76 3.85 0.90
N GLU A 47 4.30 4.20 -0.26
CA GLU A 47 4.27 3.32 -1.44
C GLU A 47 4.99 1.99 -1.16
N ILE A 48 6.13 2.02 -0.46
CA ILE A 48 6.85 0.81 -0.05
C ILE A 48 5.98 -0.07 0.85
N ASN A 49 5.29 0.51 1.84
CA ASN A 49 4.41 -0.24 2.73
C ASN A 49 3.23 -0.86 1.97
N GLU A 50 2.60 -0.12 1.07
CA GLU A 50 1.51 -0.63 0.23
C GLU A 50 1.98 -1.79 -0.66
N LEU A 51 3.16 -1.66 -1.28
CA LEU A 51 3.75 -2.73 -2.10
C LEU A 51 4.06 -3.98 -1.25
N GLN A 52 4.54 -3.82 -0.02
CA GLN A 52 4.82 -4.92 0.89
C GLN A 52 3.53 -5.64 1.32
N ASP A 53 2.48 -4.89 1.65
CA ASP A 53 1.18 -5.45 2.02
C ASP A 53 0.54 -6.20 0.84
N ASN A 54 0.58 -5.61 -0.35
CA ASN A 54 0.12 -6.26 -1.59
C ASN A 54 0.91 -7.55 -1.86
N LYS A 55 2.24 -7.53 -1.72
CA LYS A 55 3.07 -8.72 -1.87
C LYS A 55 2.66 -9.82 -0.88
N LYS A 56 2.45 -9.47 0.39
CA LYS A 56 2.03 -10.42 1.43
C LYS A 56 0.64 -11.01 1.13
N TYR A 57 -0.29 -10.18 0.67
CA TYR A 57 -1.62 -10.59 0.26
C TYR A 57 -1.53 -11.64 -0.87
N TYR A 58 -0.85 -11.32 -1.97
CA TYR A 58 -0.73 -12.23 -3.10
C TYR A 58 0.03 -13.51 -2.77
N GLN A 59 1.06 -13.45 -1.94
CA GLN A 59 1.75 -14.67 -1.47
C GLN A 59 0.80 -15.60 -0.69
N THR A 60 -0.11 -15.01 0.11
CA THR A 60 -1.10 -15.76 0.88
C THR A 60 -2.15 -16.39 -0.04
N GLU A 61 -2.67 -15.64 -1.01
CA GLU A 61 -3.64 -16.16 -1.98
C GLU A 61 -3.03 -17.26 -2.85
N ILE A 62 -1.79 -17.08 -3.33
CA ILE A 62 -1.07 -18.13 -4.08
C ILE A 62 -0.93 -19.41 -3.25
N ALA A 63 -0.65 -19.30 -1.95
CA ALA A 63 -0.55 -20.46 -1.08
C ALA A 63 -1.91 -21.18 -0.92
N LYS A 64 -3.00 -20.42 -0.77
CA LYS A 64 -4.36 -20.97 -0.72
C LYS A 64 -4.72 -21.67 -2.04
N ASP A 65 -4.47 -21.01 -3.17
CA ASP A 65 -4.79 -21.54 -4.50
C ASP A 65 -4.00 -22.82 -4.79
N LYS A 66 -2.72 -22.87 -4.41
CA LYS A 66 -1.93 -24.11 -4.50
C LYS A 66 -2.54 -25.25 -3.70
N ALA A 67 -2.97 -24.98 -2.48
CA ALA A 67 -3.64 -25.99 -1.65
C ALA A 67 -4.99 -26.44 -2.25
N VAL A 68 -5.71 -25.54 -2.92
CA VAL A 68 -6.94 -25.88 -3.66
C VAL A 68 -6.61 -26.75 -4.86
N ILE A 69 -5.61 -26.39 -5.67
CA ILE A 69 -5.18 -27.16 -6.83
C ILE A 69 -4.75 -28.57 -6.42
N GLU A 70 -3.98 -28.70 -5.33
CA GLU A 70 -3.55 -30.00 -4.81
C GLU A 70 -4.75 -30.86 -4.41
N LYS A 71 -5.76 -30.29 -3.74
CA LYS A 71 -7.01 -31.01 -3.43
C LYS A 71 -7.79 -31.42 -4.68
N LEU A 72 -7.81 -30.58 -5.71
CA LEU A 72 -8.49 -30.85 -6.98
C LEU A 72 -7.75 -31.86 -7.87
N GLN A 73 -6.53 -32.28 -7.52
CA GLN A 73 -5.87 -33.41 -8.21
C GLN A 73 -6.57 -34.75 -7.92
N ASP A 74 -7.29 -34.85 -6.81
CA ASP A 74 -8.15 -35.99 -6.56
C ASP A 74 -9.42 -35.90 -7.43
N SER A 75 -9.64 -36.94 -8.25
CA SER A 75 -10.81 -37.08 -9.12
C SER A 75 -12.14 -36.89 -8.39
N VAL A 76 -12.23 -37.30 -7.11
CA VAL A 76 -13.45 -37.20 -6.32
C VAL A 76 -13.73 -35.74 -5.92
N GLU A 77 -12.72 -35.03 -5.45
CA GLU A 77 -12.84 -33.63 -5.07
C GLU A 77 -13.06 -32.74 -6.31
N LEU A 78 -12.46 -33.10 -7.45
CA LEU A 78 -12.72 -32.42 -8.73
C LEU A 78 -14.18 -32.60 -9.19
N GLU A 79 -14.72 -33.82 -9.15
CA GLU A 79 -16.11 -34.09 -9.52
C GLU A 79 -17.07 -33.33 -8.59
N LYS A 80 -16.80 -33.36 -7.28
CA LYS A 80 -17.59 -32.63 -6.28
C LYS A 80 -17.56 -31.12 -6.54
N PHE A 81 -16.40 -30.55 -6.84
CA PHE A 81 -16.26 -29.14 -7.18
C PHE A 81 -17.03 -28.78 -8.47
N ALA A 82 -16.90 -29.59 -9.52
CA ALA A 82 -17.61 -29.40 -10.79
C ALA A 82 -19.13 -29.46 -10.61
N ARG A 83 -19.63 -30.38 -9.78
CA ARG A 83 -21.05 -30.52 -9.46
C ARG A 83 -21.58 -29.35 -8.62
N GLN A 84 -20.83 -28.89 -7.62
CA GLN A 84 -21.29 -27.82 -6.71
C GLN A 84 -21.16 -26.41 -7.29
N LYS A 85 -20.11 -26.13 -8.06
CA LYS A 85 -19.84 -24.78 -8.59
C LYS A 85 -20.37 -24.56 -9.99
N TYR A 86 -20.31 -25.59 -10.83
CA TYR A 86 -20.68 -25.48 -12.24
C TYR A 86 -21.92 -26.31 -12.60
N TYR A 87 -22.53 -26.99 -11.64
CA TYR A 87 -23.71 -27.84 -11.84
C TYR A 87 -23.50 -28.84 -12.99
N MET A 88 -22.29 -29.38 -13.14
CA MET A 88 -22.01 -30.39 -14.15
C MET A 88 -22.75 -31.69 -13.82
N LYS A 89 -23.34 -32.33 -14.83
CA LYS A 89 -24.00 -33.64 -14.76
C LYS A 89 -23.54 -34.56 -15.88
N ARG A 90 -23.68 -35.87 -15.68
CA ARG A 90 -23.59 -36.83 -16.78
C ARG A 90 -24.86 -36.78 -17.65
N PRO A 91 -24.80 -37.24 -18.92
CA PRO A 91 -25.94 -37.21 -19.83
C PRO A 91 -27.15 -38.02 -19.34
N ASP A 92 -26.90 -39.04 -18.52
CA ASP A 92 -27.87 -39.96 -17.90
C ASP A 92 -28.32 -39.52 -16.50
N GLU A 93 -28.00 -38.30 -16.07
CA GLU A 93 -28.34 -37.76 -14.75
C GLU A 93 -29.25 -36.52 -14.85
N ASP A 94 -30.14 -36.38 -13.87
CA ASP A 94 -30.97 -35.19 -13.66
C ASP A 94 -30.58 -34.48 -12.36
N ILE A 95 -30.37 -33.16 -12.43
CA ILE A 95 -30.04 -32.32 -11.28
C ILE A 95 -31.33 -31.67 -10.78
N TYR A 96 -31.61 -31.83 -9.49
CA TYR A 96 -32.69 -31.13 -8.79
C TYR A 96 -32.07 -30.08 -7.86
N ILE A 97 -32.40 -28.80 -8.08
CA ILE A 97 -32.03 -27.70 -7.18
C ILE A 97 -33.24 -27.44 -6.28
N ILE A 98 -33.07 -27.66 -4.98
CA ILE A 98 -34.13 -27.46 -3.98
C ILE A 98 -33.87 -26.11 -3.31
N GLU A 99 -34.68 -25.11 -3.66
CA GLU A 99 -34.71 -23.83 -2.97
C GLU A 99 -35.81 -23.87 -1.90
N TYR A 100 -35.43 -23.56 -0.67
CA TYR A 100 -36.39 -23.39 0.42
C TYR A 100 -36.79 -21.91 0.44
N ASP A 101 -38.00 -21.63 -0.05
CA ASP A 101 -38.61 -20.32 0.16
C ASP A 101 -39.07 -20.26 1.63
N THR A 102 -38.40 -19.45 2.44
CA THR A 102 -38.89 -19.18 3.80
C THR A 102 -40.11 -18.28 3.65
N VAL A 103 -41.28 -18.90 3.61
CA VAL A 103 -42.57 -18.20 3.72
C VAL A 103 -42.59 -17.47 5.06
N ASN A 104 -42.37 -16.15 5.02
CA ASN A 104 -42.75 -15.22 6.08
C ASN A 104 -44.10 -14.60 5.75
#